data_AF-A0A660WW80-F1
#
_entry.id   AF-A0A660WW80-F1
#
_cell.length_a   1.000
_cell.length_b   1.000
_cell.length_c   1.000
_cell.angle_alpha   90.00
_cell.angle_beta   90.00
_cell.angle_gamma   90.00
#
_symmetry.space_group_name_H-M   'P 1'
#
loop_
_entity.id
_entity.type
_entity.pdbx_description
1 polymer ?
#
loop_
_entity_poly.entity_id
_entity_poly.type
_entity_poly.pdbx_seq_one_letter_code
_entity_poly.pdbx_strand_id
1 'polypeptide(L)'
;LFVGVGASRVRDLFDQAKKAAKTGGKGAIIFIDEIDAVGRQRFAGIGGGHDEREQTLNQLLVEMDGFQTEEGIIVISATNRPDVLDPALLRPGRFDRHIVIDAPDIKGREEILKVHTRKIKLSKDVVLSIIAKQTPGFSGADLENLCNEAALLAARKNKEAVEMEELQEAIERVVAGPQRKSRVISKKEKEIIAYHEAGHAFLSLYLPGVDTLHKVSIVPRGVSALGYTMQLPLQDRYILTESELLDRLCVLLGGRAAEEIILNDITSGAQNDLEQATKLARRMVTELGMSKLLGNLALGRKEGPVFLGRELVEHRDYSESTAQLIDQEVKRLVDEAYCRAKKILEDNLNKLRLLAEKLLEKEVLTSEEVKKILNLQATSNEDFSS
;
A
#
# COMPACT_ATOMS: atom_id res chain seq x y z
N LEU A 1 36.39 -12.73 -12.19
CA LEU A 1 35.20 -13.35 -11.57
C LEU A 1 35.69 -14.44 -10.62
N PHE A 2 35.43 -14.31 -9.32
CA PHE A 2 35.85 -15.29 -8.31
C PHE A 2 34.76 -16.35 -8.16
N VAL A 3 34.86 -17.44 -8.91
CA VAL A 3 33.94 -18.58 -8.83
C VAL A 3 34.17 -19.32 -7.50
N GLY A 4 33.11 -19.72 -6.80
CA GLY A 4 33.18 -20.54 -5.57
C GLY A 4 33.31 -19.77 -4.24
N VAL A 5 33.37 -18.44 -4.26
CA VAL A 5 33.45 -17.63 -3.02
C VAL A 5 32.17 -17.73 -2.19
N GLY A 6 31.00 -17.69 -2.84
CA GLY A 6 29.71 -17.81 -2.14
C GLY A 6 29.56 -19.14 -1.40
N ALA A 7 29.91 -20.26 -2.03
CA ALA A 7 29.93 -21.57 -1.38
C ALA A 7 30.94 -21.65 -0.21
N SER A 8 32.11 -21.00 -0.30
CA SER A 8 33.04 -20.92 0.85
C SER A 8 32.42 -20.17 2.01
N ARG A 9 31.79 -19.01 1.76
CA ARG A 9 31.14 -18.21 2.80
C ARG A 9 30.01 -18.95 3.51
N VAL A 10 29.24 -19.75 2.77
CA VAL A 10 28.19 -20.59 3.35
C VAL A 10 28.79 -21.64 4.29
N ARG A 11 29.86 -22.33 3.89
CA ARG A 11 30.55 -23.29 4.78
C ARG A 11 31.08 -22.61 6.04
N ASP A 12 31.77 -21.48 5.86
CA ASP A 12 32.35 -20.73 6.97
C ASP A 12 31.28 -20.24 7.97
N LEU A 13 30.11 -19.83 7.47
CA LEU A 13 28.95 -19.43 8.30
C LEU A 13 28.47 -20.58 9.19
N PHE A 14 28.30 -21.77 8.61
CA PHE A 14 27.79 -22.94 9.33
C PHE A 14 28.82 -23.49 10.31
N ASP A 15 30.11 -23.48 9.96
CA ASP A 15 31.19 -23.86 10.87
C ASP A 15 31.30 -22.92 12.07
N GLN A 16 31.11 -21.62 11.86
CA GLN A 16 31.05 -20.64 12.95
C GLN A 16 29.86 -20.89 13.87
N ALA A 17 28.67 -21.16 13.30
CA ALA A 17 27.48 -21.49 14.08
C ALA A 17 27.68 -22.78 14.90
N LYS A 18 28.26 -23.84 14.32
CA LYS A 18 28.61 -25.09 15.02
C LYS A 18 29.58 -24.86 16.18
N LYS A 19 30.62 -24.05 15.96
CA LYS A 19 31.58 -23.69 17.02
C LYS A 19 30.91 -22.88 18.14
N ALA A 20 30.05 -21.92 17.78
CA ALA A 20 29.31 -21.10 18.74
C ALA A 20 28.34 -21.95 19.58
N ALA A 21 27.58 -22.86 18.95
CA ALA A 21 26.67 -23.77 19.63
C ALA A 21 27.41 -24.66 20.65
N LYS A 22 28.55 -25.24 20.25
CA LYS A 22 29.39 -26.09 21.11
C LYS A 22 30.03 -25.32 22.28
N THR A 23 30.51 -24.10 22.03
CA THR A 23 31.21 -23.31 23.05
C THR A 23 30.23 -22.66 24.04
N GLY A 24 29.04 -22.25 23.58
CA GLY A 24 28.05 -21.56 24.39
C GLY A 24 27.06 -22.46 25.15
N GLY A 25 26.93 -23.74 24.77
CA GLY A 25 26.03 -24.71 25.40
C GLY A 25 24.52 -24.40 25.30
N LYS A 26 24.15 -23.37 24.52
CA LYS A 26 22.78 -22.85 24.40
C LYS A 26 22.22 -22.91 22.97
N GLY A 27 22.94 -23.56 22.06
CA GLY A 27 22.62 -23.58 20.62
C GLY A 27 23.04 -22.29 19.91
N ALA A 28 22.76 -22.22 18.61
CA ALA A 28 23.03 -21.05 17.76
C ALA A 28 21.89 -20.79 16.78
N ILE A 29 21.64 -19.52 16.44
CA ILE A 29 20.67 -19.13 15.41
C ILE A 29 21.44 -18.54 14.22
N ILE A 30 21.19 -19.08 13.04
CA ILE A 30 21.63 -18.50 11.76
C ILE A 30 20.43 -17.74 11.18
N PHE A 31 20.57 -16.44 10.94
CA PHE A 31 19.55 -15.62 10.28
C PHE A 31 20.03 -15.22 8.88
N ILE A 32 19.24 -15.52 7.87
CA ILE A 32 19.49 -15.20 6.46
C ILE A 32 18.39 -14.26 5.97
N ASP A 33 18.70 -12.98 5.86
CA ASP A 33 17.78 -12.02 5.24
C ASP A 33 17.83 -12.12 3.71
N GLU A 34 16.74 -11.70 3.06
CA GLU A 34 16.58 -11.71 1.59
C GLU A 34 17.03 -13.03 0.93
N ILE A 35 16.53 -14.17 1.45
CA ILE A 35 16.98 -15.48 0.96
C ILE A 35 16.72 -15.69 -0.54
N ASP A 36 15.79 -14.95 -1.15
CA ASP A 36 15.55 -14.97 -2.60
C ASP A 36 16.73 -14.43 -3.44
N ALA A 37 17.69 -13.72 -2.83
CA ALA A 37 18.94 -13.36 -3.49
C ALA A 37 19.76 -14.62 -3.86
N VAL A 38 19.83 -15.60 -2.97
CA VAL A 38 20.58 -16.86 -3.18
C VAL A 38 19.70 -18.04 -3.59
N GLY A 39 18.44 -18.03 -3.19
CA GLY A 39 17.53 -19.17 -3.19
C GLY A 39 16.49 -19.18 -4.31
N ARG A 40 16.67 -18.41 -5.38
CA ARG A 40 15.67 -18.33 -6.46
C ARG A 40 15.77 -19.52 -7.41
N GLN A 41 14.61 -19.94 -7.89
CA GLN A 41 14.46 -21.02 -8.87
C GLN A 41 15.23 -20.76 -10.18
N ARG A 42 15.63 -21.85 -10.85
CA ARG A 42 16.37 -21.80 -12.13
C ARG A 42 15.62 -20.97 -13.19
N PHE A 43 16.34 -20.08 -13.85
CA PHE A 43 15.94 -19.54 -15.16
C PHE A 43 16.58 -20.40 -16.24
N ALA A 44 15.80 -20.94 -17.19
CA ALA A 44 16.38 -21.50 -18.41
C ALA A 44 16.67 -20.34 -19.38
N GLY A 45 17.78 -19.64 -19.11
CA GLY A 45 18.31 -18.55 -19.92
C GLY A 45 19.79 -18.79 -20.23
N ILE A 46 20.17 -18.61 -21.49
CA ILE A 46 21.54 -18.80 -22.00
C ILE A 46 22.42 -17.65 -21.49
N GLY A 47 23.18 -17.85 -20.42
CA GLY A 47 24.15 -16.86 -19.92
C GLY A 47 24.87 -17.28 -18.65
N GLY A 48 26.22 -17.30 -18.68
CA GLY A 48 27.12 -17.85 -17.64
C GLY A 48 27.23 -17.08 -16.31
N GLY A 49 26.16 -16.42 -15.86
CA GLY A 49 26.05 -15.84 -14.51
C GLY A 49 25.41 -16.78 -13.49
N HIS A 50 24.99 -17.98 -13.91
CA HIS A 50 24.25 -18.94 -13.10
C HIS A 50 25.13 -19.74 -12.12
N ASP A 51 26.40 -19.96 -12.45
CA ASP A 51 27.22 -20.97 -11.77
C ASP A 51 27.56 -20.62 -10.32
N GLU A 52 27.82 -19.36 -9.99
CA GLU A 52 28.21 -18.94 -8.63
C GLU A 52 27.03 -19.00 -7.66
N ARG A 53 25.87 -18.55 -8.13
CA ARG A 53 24.63 -18.61 -7.36
C ARG A 53 24.17 -20.03 -7.13
N GLU A 54 24.23 -20.87 -8.17
CA GLU A 54 23.86 -22.29 -8.06
C GLU A 54 24.81 -23.04 -7.11
N GLN A 55 26.12 -22.77 -7.18
CA GLN A 55 27.07 -23.34 -6.22
C GLN A 55 26.76 -22.91 -4.78
N THR A 56 26.41 -21.63 -4.58
CA THR A 56 26.07 -21.10 -3.26
C THR A 56 24.77 -21.70 -2.71
N LEU A 57 23.74 -21.83 -3.54
CA LEU A 57 22.47 -22.47 -3.20
C LEU A 57 22.69 -23.95 -2.86
N ASN A 58 23.38 -24.69 -3.73
CA ASN A 58 23.65 -26.10 -3.49
C ASN A 58 24.47 -26.32 -2.22
N GLN A 59 25.45 -25.46 -1.94
CA GLN A 59 26.19 -25.53 -0.69
C GLN A 59 25.28 -25.28 0.52
N LEU A 60 24.36 -24.32 0.45
CA LEU A 60 23.38 -24.08 1.50
C LEU A 60 22.51 -25.32 1.73
N LEU A 61 22.03 -25.97 0.67
CA LEU A 61 21.26 -27.21 0.77
C LEU A 61 22.06 -28.35 1.41
N VAL A 62 23.33 -28.51 1.04
CA VAL A 62 24.22 -29.52 1.63
C VAL A 62 24.44 -29.27 3.12
N GLU A 63 24.66 -28.02 3.52
CA GLU A 63 24.84 -27.70 4.93
C GLU A 63 23.55 -27.91 5.75
N MET A 64 22.38 -27.63 5.16
CA MET A 64 21.09 -27.87 5.79
C MET A 64 20.77 -29.37 5.94
N ASP A 65 21.05 -30.18 4.93
CA ASP A 65 20.86 -31.64 4.98
C ASP A 65 21.89 -32.32 5.91
N GLY A 66 23.02 -31.64 6.19
CA GLY A 66 24.11 -32.14 7.03
C GLY A 66 23.89 -32.03 8.54
N PHE A 67 22.78 -31.45 9.00
CA PHE A 67 22.52 -31.29 10.43
C PHE A 67 21.93 -32.54 11.09
N GLN A 68 22.42 -32.84 12.29
CA GLN A 68 21.73 -33.69 13.25
C GLN A 68 21.03 -32.79 14.28
N THR A 69 19.81 -33.13 14.68
CA THR A 69 18.97 -32.33 15.61
C THR A 69 19.67 -32.01 16.95
N GLU A 70 20.70 -32.79 17.30
CA GLU A 70 21.50 -32.67 18.52
C GLU A 70 22.48 -31.48 18.51
N GLU A 71 22.75 -30.84 17.36
CA GLU A 71 23.69 -29.72 17.28
C GLU A 71 23.12 -28.39 17.82
N GLY A 72 21.81 -28.31 18.08
CA GLY A 72 21.17 -27.12 18.67
C GLY A 72 21.21 -25.88 17.78
N ILE A 73 21.28 -26.06 16.46
CA ILE A 73 21.34 -24.96 15.48
C ILE A 73 19.95 -24.77 14.88
N ILE A 74 19.47 -23.52 14.83
CA ILE A 74 18.22 -23.14 14.17
C ILE A 74 18.55 -22.19 13.02
N VAL A 75 18.08 -22.48 11.82
CA VAL A 75 18.21 -21.61 10.66
C VAL A 75 16.89 -20.90 10.42
N ILE A 76 16.92 -19.57 10.39
CA ILE A 76 15.77 -18.70 10.11
C ILE A 76 16.10 -17.89 8.86
N SER A 77 15.15 -17.74 7.96
CA SER A 77 15.28 -16.87 6.80
C SER A 77 14.08 -15.94 6.63
N ALA A 78 14.30 -14.82 5.95
CA ALA A 78 13.26 -13.87 5.61
C ALA A 78 13.24 -13.61 4.08
N THR A 79 12.05 -13.46 3.51
CA THR A 79 11.85 -13.02 2.13
C THR A 79 10.49 -12.36 1.98
N ASN A 80 10.42 -11.37 1.08
CA ASN A 80 9.15 -10.79 0.62
C ASN A 80 8.59 -11.52 -0.61
N ARG A 81 9.30 -12.53 -1.13
CA ARG A 81 9.00 -13.22 -2.39
C ARG A 81 9.12 -14.75 -2.26
N PRO A 82 8.27 -15.39 -1.44
CA PRO A 82 8.30 -16.85 -1.30
C PRO A 82 8.00 -17.56 -2.63
N ASP A 83 7.30 -16.90 -3.56
CA ASP A 83 6.90 -17.41 -4.87
C ASP A 83 8.07 -17.70 -5.81
N VAL A 84 9.21 -17.02 -5.65
CA VAL A 84 10.38 -17.19 -6.53
C VAL A 84 11.41 -18.16 -5.99
N LEU A 85 11.23 -18.67 -4.76
CA LEU A 85 12.19 -19.56 -4.13
C LEU A 85 12.25 -20.92 -4.81
N ASP A 86 13.43 -21.53 -4.79
CA ASP A 86 13.62 -22.90 -5.23
C ASP A 86 12.84 -23.85 -4.30
N PRO A 87 11.91 -24.68 -4.82
CA PRO A 87 11.16 -25.63 -4.02
C PRO A 87 12.02 -26.60 -3.23
N ALA A 88 13.29 -26.79 -3.62
CA ALA A 88 14.26 -27.55 -2.87
C ALA A 88 14.49 -26.97 -1.46
N LEU A 89 14.49 -25.64 -1.29
CA LEU A 89 14.64 -24.99 0.02
C LEU A 89 13.48 -25.29 0.96
N LEU A 90 12.27 -25.48 0.39
CA LEU A 90 11.02 -25.64 1.13
C LEU A 90 10.70 -27.12 1.47
N ARG A 91 11.63 -28.04 1.19
CA ARG A 91 11.43 -29.47 1.48
C ARG A 91 11.62 -29.77 2.97
N PRO A 92 10.97 -30.83 3.49
CA PRO A 92 11.18 -31.31 4.85
C PRO A 92 12.66 -31.51 5.17
N GLY A 93 13.10 -31.07 6.36
CA GLY A 93 14.50 -31.08 6.78
C GLY A 93 15.30 -29.82 6.42
N ARG A 94 14.70 -28.86 5.70
CA ARG A 94 15.31 -27.57 5.35
C ARG A 94 14.49 -26.42 5.94
N PHE A 95 13.90 -25.55 5.11
CA PHE A 95 12.91 -24.57 5.55
C PHE A 95 11.52 -25.23 5.49
N ASP A 96 11.27 -26.11 6.44
CA ASP A 96 10.02 -26.88 6.51
C ASP A 96 8.89 -26.15 7.24
N ARG A 97 9.23 -25.13 8.04
CA ARG A 97 8.28 -24.24 8.74
C ARG A 97 8.21 -22.87 8.08
N HIS A 98 7.00 -22.50 7.68
CA HIS A 98 6.70 -21.15 7.18
C HIS A 98 5.83 -20.41 8.18
N ILE A 99 6.30 -19.23 8.59
CA ILE A 99 5.56 -18.31 9.46
C ILE A 99 5.30 -17.07 8.64
N VAL A 100 4.04 -16.85 8.29
CA VAL A 100 3.61 -15.62 7.59
C VAL A 100 3.45 -14.53 8.64
N ILE A 101 4.08 -13.38 8.39
CA ILE A 101 3.93 -12.18 9.21
C ILE A 101 3.14 -11.18 8.39
N ASP A 102 1.85 -11.09 8.66
CA ASP A 102 0.96 -10.14 7.99
C ASP A 102 1.20 -8.70 8.50
N ALA A 103 0.70 -7.73 7.74
CA ALA A 103 0.66 -6.34 8.19
C ALA A 103 -0.15 -6.22 9.49
N PRO A 104 0.26 -5.36 10.43
CA PRO A 104 -0.39 -5.24 11.73
C PRO A 104 -1.83 -4.70 11.62
N ASP A 105 -2.74 -5.27 12.41
CA ASP A 105 -4.09 -4.75 12.62
C ASP A 105 -4.08 -3.47 13.49
N ILE A 106 -5.23 -2.81 13.69
CA ILE A 106 -5.30 -1.58 14.50
C ILE A 106 -4.63 -1.73 15.87
N LYS A 107 -4.84 -2.86 16.56
CA LYS A 107 -4.26 -3.12 17.90
C LYS A 107 -2.75 -3.33 17.81
N GLY A 108 -2.29 -4.11 16.83
CA GLY A 108 -0.88 -4.33 16.54
C GLY A 108 -0.17 -3.02 16.22
N ARG A 109 -0.78 -2.14 15.42
CA ARG A 109 -0.25 -0.80 15.13
C ARG A 109 -0.13 0.05 16.39
N GLU A 110 -1.12 0.02 17.28
CA GLU A 110 -1.05 0.72 18.57
C GLU A 110 0.10 0.19 19.46
N GLU A 111 0.28 -1.13 19.55
CA GLU A 111 1.37 -1.72 20.33
C GLU A 111 2.75 -1.43 19.72
N ILE A 112 2.87 -1.46 18.40
CA ILE A 112 4.10 -1.07 17.69
C ILE A 112 4.42 0.40 17.96
N LEU A 113 3.43 1.30 17.85
CA LEU A 113 3.60 2.71 18.20
C LEU A 113 4.09 2.86 19.64
N LYS A 114 3.49 2.14 20.61
CA LYS A 114 3.95 2.16 22.02
C LYS A 114 5.41 1.75 22.17
N VAL A 115 5.90 0.79 21.37
CA VAL A 115 7.31 0.37 21.38
C VAL A 115 8.22 1.48 20.85
N HIS A 116 7.90 2.06 19.70
CA HIS A 116 8.74 3.09 19.07
C HIS A 116 8.66 4.45 19.78
N THR A 117 7.58 4.74 20.51
CA THR A 117 7.47 5.97 21.31
C THR A 117 8.13 5.89 22.68
N ARG A 118 8.63 4.71 23.14
CA ARG A 118 9.23 4.59 24.50
C ARG A 118 10.37 5.56 24.77
N LYS A 119 11.14 5.91 23.74
CA LYS A 119 12.29 6.83 23.84
C LYS A 119 11.94 8.27 23.48
N ILE A 120 10.69 8.53 23.08
CA ILE A 120 10.22 9.85 22.63
C ILE A 120 9.40 10.47 23.76
N LYS A 121 9.70 11.72 24.11
CA LYS A 121 8.89 12.47 25.09
C LYS A 121 7.58 12.90 24.42
N LEU A 122 6.49 12.23 24.74
CA LEU A 122 5.14 12.57 24.28
C LEU A 122 4.45 13.55 25.24
N SER A 123 3.60 14.43 24.69
CA SER A 123 2.67 15.23 25.48
C SER A 123 1.57 14.34 26.10
N LYS A 124 0.94 14.80 27.19
CA LYS A 124 -0.14 14.07 27.89
C LYS A 124 -1.38 13.88 27.04
N ASP A 125 -1.58 14.75 26.05
CA ASP A 125 -2.76 14.73 25.17
C ASP A 125 -2.61 13.76 23.98
N VAL A 126 -1.48 13.05 23.90
CA VAL A 126 -1.22 12.09 22.82
C VAL A 126 -1.99 10.79 23.03
N VAL A 127 -2.85 10.46 22.08
CA VAL A 127 -3.65 9.23 22.07
C VAL A 127 -3.25 8.37 20.87
N LEU A 128 -2.38 7.38 21.10
CA LEU A 128 -1.82 6.51 20.05
C LEU A 128 -2.87 5.66 19.33
N SER A 129 -3.97 5.32 19.99
CA SER A 129 -5.07 4.56 19.37
C SER A 129 -5.76 5.35 18.23
N ILE A 130 -5.72 6.68 18.26
CA ILE A 130 -6.18 7.52 17.15
C ILE A 130 -5.20 7.40 15.99
N ILE A 131 -3.89 7.52 16.25
CA ILE A 131 -2.85 7.39 15.22
C ILE A 131 -2.91 6.01 14.55
N ALA A 132 -3.08 4.93 15.32
CA ALA A 132 -3.21 3.58 14.78
C ALA A 132 -4.40 3.40 13.81
N LYS A 133 -5.51 4.11 14.06
CA LYS A 133 -6.67 4.16 13.14
C LYS A 133 -6.39 5.01 11.90
N GLN A 134 -5.52 6.02 12.02
CA GLN A 134 -5.13 6.91 10.93
C GLN A 134 -4.03 6.35 10.03
N THR A 135 -3.46 5.19 10.38
CA THR A 135 -2.36 4.53 9.66
C THR A 135 -2.74 3.14 9.11
N PRO A 136 -3.90 2.98 8.44
CA PRO A 136 -4.27 1.69 7.86
C PRO A 136 -3.22 1.20 6.85
N GLY A 137 -2.88 -0.08 6.92
CA GLY A 137 -1.90 -0.71 6.01
C GLY A 137 -0.43 -0.39 6.29
N PHE A 138 -0.12 0.41 7.33
CA PHE A 138 1.27 0.70 7.68
C PHE A 138 1.96 -0.55 8.24
N SER A 139 3.18 -0.80 7.78
CA SER A 139 4.08 -1.81 8.36
C SER A 139 4.70 -1.31 9.67
N GLY A 140 5.38 -2.19 10.41
CA GLY A 140 6.13 -1.79 11.60
C GLY A 140 7.21 -0.74 11.31
N ALA A 141 7.89 -0.87 10.16
CA ALA A 141 8.90 0.09 9.73
C ALA A 141 8.29 1.46 9.38
N ASP A 142 7.09 1.50 8.79
CA ASP A 142 6.39 2.75 8.49
C ASP A 142 6.00 3.49 9.78
N LEU A 143 5.56 2.74 10.81
CA LEU A 143 5.22 3.30 12.13
C LEU A 143 6.46 3.79 12.89
N GLU A 144 7.58 3.08 12.78
CA GLU A 144 8.87 3.56 13.30
C GLU A 144 9.27 4.88 12.65
N ASN A 145 9.21 4.94 11.32
CA ASN A 145 9.56 6.13 10.56
C ASN A 145 8.63 7.31 10.89
N LEU A 146 7.33 7.06 11.05
CA LEU A 146 6.36 8.06 11.53
C LEU A 146 6.76 8.62 12.89
N CYS A 147 7.10 7.76 13.85
CA CYS A 147 7.53 8.21 15.18
C CYS A 147 8.78 9.08 15.12
N ASN A 148 9.75 8.70 14.27
CA ASN A 148 10.97 9.45 14.06
C ASN A 148 10.71 10.81 13.40
N GLU A 149 9.89 10.87 12.35
CA GLU A 149 9.47 12.13 11.71
C GLU A 149 8.74 13.06 12.68
N ALA A 150 7.87 12.53 13.53
CA ALA A 150 7.17 13.31 14.55
C ALA A 150 8.15 13.94 15.57
N ALA A 151 9.17 13.18 16.00
CA ALA A 151 10.22 13.69 16.87
C ALA A 151 11.06 14.79 16.19
N LEU A 152 11.44 14.59 14.91
CA LEU A 152 12.16 15.59 14.13
C LEU A 152 11.33 16.86 13.91
N LEU A 153 10.03 16.73 13.71
CA LEU A 153 9.10 17.85 13.59
C LEU A 153 9.01 18.67 14.87
N ALA A 154 8.86 18.02 16.02
CA ALA A 154 8.85 18.68 17.33
C ALA A 154 10.17 19.41 17.58
N ALA A 155 11.31 18.74 17.31
CA ALA A 155 12.63 19.33 17.45
C ALA A 155 12.83 20.56 16.55
N ARG A 156 12.39 20.52 15.29
CA ARG A 156 12.47 21.68 14.38
C ARG A 156 11.65 22.87 14.86
N LYS A 157 10.53 22.62 15.54
CA LYS A 157 9.68 23.66 16.14
C LYS A 157 10.14 24.07 17.55
N ASN A 158 11.28 23.54 18.03
CA ASN A 158 11.79 23.72 19.39
C ASN A 158 10.76 23.36 20.48
N LYS A 159 9.89 22.38 20.22
CA LYS A 159 8.94 21.86 21.23
C LYS A 159 9.67 20.92 22.20
N GLU A 160 9.28 20.94 23.46
CA GLU A 160 9.86 20.05 24.48
C GLU A 160 9.31 18.62 24.45
N ALA A 161 8.20 18.39 23.75
CA ALA A 161 7.54 17.10 23.62
C ALA A 161 6.85 17.01 22.26
N VAL A 162 6.63 15.79 21.79
CA VAL A 162 5.83 15.50 20.58
C VAL A 162 4.36 15.55 20.94
N GLU A 163 3.59 16.37 20.24
CA GLU A 163 2.14 16.49 20.39
C GLU A 163 1.41 15.75 19.26
N MET A 164 0.06 15.68 19.36
CA MET A 164 -0.76 15.04 18.33
C MET A 164 -0.58 15.66 16.94
N GLU A 165 -0.36 16.97 16.87
CA GLU A 165 -0.13 17.68 15.61
C GLU A 165 1.09 17.16 14.85
N GLU A 166 2.20 16.90 15.55
CA GLU A 166 3.42 16.38 14.93
C GLU A 166 3.27 14.93 14.47
N LEU A 167 2.53 14.10 15.22
CA LEU A 167 2.21 12.73 14.80
C LEU A 167 1.32 12.72 13.56
N GLN A 168 0.30 13.59 13.50
CA GLN A 168 -0.56 13.73 12.33
C GLN A 168 0.19 14.27 11.12
N GLU A 169 1.04 15.28 11.32
CA GLU A 169 1.90 15.81 10.24
C GLU A 169 2.91 14.75 9.75
N ALA A 170 3.41 13.88 10.64
CA ALA A 170 4.28 12.77 10.28
C ALA A 170 3.57 11.72 9.43
N ILE A 171 2.30 11.37 9.72
CA ILE A 171 1.50 10.50 8.84
C ILE A 171 1.46 11.06 7.42
N GLU A 172 1.15 12.36 7.27
CA GLU A 172 1.09 13.01 5.97
C GLU A 172 2.44 12.98 5.24
N ARG A 173 3.56 13.08 5.97
CA ARG A 173 4.90 12.98 5.37
C ARG A 173 5.23 11.57 4.91
N VAL A 174 4.82 10.55 5.66
CA VAL A 174 5.04 9.16 5.27
C VAL A 174 4.18 8.80 4.06
N VAL A 175 2.92 9.25 4.02
CA VAL A 175 2.00 8.96 2.91
C VAL A 175 2.29 9.78 1.65
N ALA A 176 2.39 11.11 1.79
CA ALA A 176 2.42 12.04 0.66
C ALA A 176 3.78 12.73 0.46
N GLY A 177 4.72 12.54 1.38
CA GLY A 177 6.02 13.22 1.36
C GLY A 177 6.02 14.62 1.99
N PRO A 178 7.19 15.28 2.05
CA PRO A 178 7.33 16.59 2.66
C PRO A 178 6.58 17.67 1.87
N GLN A 179 6.06 18.67 2.58
CA GLN A 179 5.40 19.83 1.98
C GLN A 179 6.39 20.65 1.14
N ARG A 180 6.04 20.95 -0.10
CA ARG A 180 6.89 21.75 -1.00
C ARG A 180 6.45 23.21 -1.01
N LYS A 181 6.94 23.99 -0.03
CA LYS A 181 6.69 25.45 0.04
C LYS A 181 7.30 26.26 -1.10
N SER A 182 8.30 25.73 -1.80
CA SER A 182 9.00 26.42 -2.90
C SER A 182 8.34 26.30 -4.27
N ARG A 183 7.35 25.40 -4.43
CA ARG A 183 6.66 25.22 -5.71
C ARG A 183 5.61 26.33 -5.86
N VAL A 184 5.92 27.33 -6.68
CA VAL A 184 4.97 28.39 -7.03
C VAL A 184 3.92 27.78 -7.96
N ILE A 185 2.68 27.69 -7.47
CA ILE A 185 1.52 27.25 -8.23
C ILE A 185 0.77 28.49 -8.70
N SER A 186 0.41 28.56 -9.97
CA SER A 186 -0.39 29.67 -10.49
C SER A 186 -1.81 29.66 -9.90
N LYS A 187 -2.47 30.82 -9.84
CA LYS A 187 -3.85 30.91 -9.32
C LYS A 187 -4.81 29.96 -10.08
N LYS A 188 -4.64 29.86 -11.40
CA LYS A 188 -5.44 28.98 -12.25
C LYS A 188 -5.20 27.51 -11.91
N GLU A 189 -3.96 27.07 -11.76
CA GLU A 189 -3.65 25.70 -11.35
C GLU A 189 -4.20 25.39 -9.95
N LYS A 190 -4.11 26.35 -9.01
CA LYS A 190 -4.66 26.18 -7.66
C LYS A 190 -6.18 26.01 -7.68
N GLU A 191 -6.89 26.76 -8.53
CA GLU A 191 -8.33 26.59 -8.76
C GLU A 191 -8.65 25.19 -9.31
N ILE A 192 -7.92 24.73 -10.33
CA ILE A 192 -8.08 23.39 -10.91
C ILE A 192 -7.93 22.31 -9.82
N ILE A 193 -6.85 22.37 -9.03
CA ILE A 193 -6.58 21.43 -7.95
C ILE A 193 -7.70 21.48 -6.90
N ALA A 194 -8.19 22.67 -6.55
CA ALA A 194 -9.29 22.80 -5.58
C ALA A 194 -10.58 22.14 -6.05
N TYR A 195 -10.95 22.28 -7.33
CA TYR A 195 -12.12 21.59 -7.87
C TYR A 195 -11.90 20.08 -7.97
N HIS A 196 -10.70 19.64 -8.35
CA HIS A 196 -10.34 18.22 -8.40
C HIS A 196 -10.48 17.55 -7.02
N GLU A 197 -9.83 18.12 -5.99
CA GLU A 197 -9.90 17.59 -4.63
C GLU A 197 -11.30 17.73 -4.01
N ALA A 198 -12.03 18.79 -4.34
CA ALA A 198 -13.43 18.95 -3.92
C ALA A 198 -14.32 17.83 -4.51
N GLY A 199 -14.05 17.39 -5.74
CA GLY A 199 -14.75 16.26 -6.37
C GLY A 199 -14.58 14.96 -5.59
N HIS A 200 -13.34 14.61 -5.25
CA HIS A 200 -13.04 13.46 -4.40
C HIS A 200 -13.68 13.57 -3.02
N ALA A 201 -13.49 14.71 -2.35
CA ALA A 201 -14.00 14.93 -1.00
C ALA A 201 -15.53 14.88 -0.93
N PHE A 202 -16.23 15.46 -1.93
CA PHE A 202 -17.69 15.43 -1.99
C PHE A 202 -18.23 14.01 -2.19
N LEU A 203 -17.70 13.27 -3.17
CA LEU A 203 -18.15 11.90 -3.42
C LEU A 203 -17.83 10.95 -2.25
N SER A 204 -16.70 11.15 -1.58
CA SER A 204 -16.32 10.39 -0.38
C SER A 204 -17.28 10.57 0.80
N LEU A 205 -18.03 11.67 0.84
CA LEU A 205 -19.03 11.94 1.87
C LEU A 205 -20.45 11.57 1.43
N TYR A 206 -20.71 11.63 0.12
CA TYR A 206 -22.04 11.38 -0.43
C TYR A 206 -22.31 9.87 -0.60
N LEU A 207 -21.30 9.09 -0.98
CA LEU A 207 -21.45 7.67 -1.22
C LEU A 207 -21.32 6.88 0.10
N PRO A 208 -22.22 5.93 0.39
CA PRO A 208 -22.19 5.17 1.64
C PRO A 208 -21.15 4.03 1.62
N GLY A 209 -20.77 3.53 0.44
CA GLY A 209 -19.90 2.36 0.30
C GLY A 209 -18.39 2.67 0.32
N VAL A 210 -18.00 3.89 0.70
CA VAL A 210 -16.60 4.35 0.65
C VAL A 210 -16.10 4.77 2.02
N ASP A 211 -14.77 4.71 2.17
CA ASP A 211 -14.09 5.11 3.38
C ASP A 211 -14.31 6.60 3.65
N THR A 212 -14.55 6.93 4.91
CA THR A 212 -14.96 8.29 5.27
C THR A 212 -13.84 9.29 5.01
N LEU A 213 -14.20 10.44 4.43
CA LEU A 213 -13.28 11.57 4.33
C LEU A 213 -12.72 11.89 5.71
N HIS A 214 -11.40 12.03 5.82
CA HIS A 214 -10.72 12.53 7.00
C HIS A 214 -10.26 13.97 6.80
N LYS A 215 -9.58 14.23 5.69
CA LYS A 215 -8.95 15.51 5.38
C LYS A 215 -8.80 15.69 3.88
N VAL A 216 -8.95 16.92 3.40
CA VAL A 216 -8.67 17.30 2.02
C VAL A 216 -7.76 18.53 2.01
N SER A 217 -6.79 18.56 1.10
CA SER A 217 -5.76 19.59 1.03
C SER A 217 -5.34 19.86 -0.40
N ILE A 218 -5.21 21.14 -0.77
CA ILE A 218 -4.68 21.60 -2.07
C ILE A 218 -3.21 22.02 -1.99
N VAL A 219 -2.57 21.70 -0.86
CA VAL A 219 -1.16 21.98 -0.62
C VAL A 219 -0.29 20.88 -1.24
N PRO A 220 0.69 21.23 -2.09
CA PRO A 220 1.53 20.25 -2.76
C PRO A 220 2.46 19.53 -1.78
N ARG A 221 2.51 18.20 -1.90
CA ARG A 221 3.38 17.31 -1.11
C ARG A 221 4.13 16.33 -2.02
N GLY A 222 5.36 16.00 -1.64
CA GLY A 222 6.16 15.02 -2.38
C GLY A 222 6.49 15.44 -3.82
N VAL A 223 6.73 14.46 -4.70
CA VAL A 223 7.14 14.72 -6.09
C VAL A 223 5.93 14.92 -7.03
N SER A 224 4.83 14.20 -6.77
CA SER A 224 3.68 14.08 -7.68
C SER A 224 2.35 14.61 -7.14
N ALA A 225 2.15 14.76 -5.82
CA ALA A 225 0.86 15.17 -5.28
C ALA A 225 0.72 16.71 -5.26
N LEU A 226 -0.13 17.23 -6.14
CA LEU A 226 -0.49 18.66 -6.22
C LEU A 226 -1.58 19.04 -5.20
N GLY A 227 -2.45 18.08 -4.89
CA GLY A 227 -3.41 18.05 -3.79
C GLY A 227 -3.53 16.61 -3.29
N TYR A 228 -4.26 16.40 -2.21
CA TYR A 228 -4.64 15.05 -1.79
C TYR A 228 -5.93 15.05 -0.95
N THR A 229 -6.70 13.98 -1.12
CA THR A 229 -7.86 13.64 -0.30
C THR A 229 -7.55 12.38 0.50
N MET A 230 -7.53 12.50 1.83
CA MET A 230 -7.26 11.40 2.75
C MET A 230 -8.58 10.81 3.24
N GLN A 231 -8.80 9.54 2.92
CA GLN A 231 -9.88 8.73 3.44
C GLN A 231 -9.36 7.82 4.55
N LEU A 232 -10.15 7.61 5.59
CA LEU A 232 -9.83 6.67 6.66
C LEU A 232 -10.91 5.59 6.75
N PRO A 233 -10.52 4.31 6.69
CA PRO A 233 -11.43 3.21 6.94
C PRO A 233 -11.82 3.23 8.41
N LEU A 234 -13.12 3.05 8.68
CA LEU A 234 -13.64 2.95 10.05
C LEU A 234 -13.22 1.63 10.71
N GLN A 235 -12.98 0.59 9.90
CA GLN A 235 -12.61 -0.75 10.33
C GLN A 235 -11.71 -1.40 9.26
N ASP A 236 -10.76 -2.24 9.69
CA ASP A 236 -9.98 -3.08 8.78
C ASP A 236 -10.93 -4.14 8.16
N ARG A 237 -11.42 -3.87 6.94
CA ARG A 237 -12.36 -4.73 6.22
C ARG A 237 -11.62 -5.61 5.21
N TYR A 238 -11.86 -6.92 5.28
CA TYR A 238 -11.26 -7.91 4.38
C TYR A 238 -12.16 -8.28 3.19
N ILE A 239 -13.46 -7.98 3.26
CA ILE A 239 -14.45 -8.34 2.25
C ILE A 239 -15.16 -7.06 1.80
N LEU A 240 -15.30 -6.89 0.49
CA LEU A 240 -15.96 -5.76 -0.15
C LEU A 240 -17.01 -6.25 -1.14
N THR A 241 -18.16 -5.60 -1.15
CA THR A 241 -19.25 -5.87 -2.09
C THR A 241 -19.01 -5.18 -3.44
N GLU A 242 -19.65 -5.67 -4.50
CA GLU A 242 -19.59 -5.04 -5.83
C GLU A 242 -20.00 -3.56 -5.78
N SER A 243 -21.06 -3.23 -5.04
CA SER A 243 -21.54 -1.85 -4.89
C SER A 243 -20.52 -0.93 -4.22
N GLU A 244 -19.80 -1.40 -3.20
CA GLU A 244 -18.74 -0.63 -2.55
C GLU A 244 -17.55 -0.39 -3.49
N LEU A 245 -17.19 -1.39 -4.32
CA LEU A 245 -16.13 -1.22 -5.31
C LEU A 245 -16.52 -0.26 -6.43
N LEU A 246 -17.79 -0.28 -6.87
CA LEU A 246 -18.33 0.71 -7.81
C LEU A 246 -18.34 2.12 -7.21
N ASP A 247 -18.69 2.26 -5.93
CA ASP A 247 -18.62 3.56 -5.24
C ASP A 247 -17.17 4.05 -5.14
N ARG A 248 -16.20 3.16 -4.88
CA ARG A 248 -14.76 3.50 -4.92
C ARG A 248 -14.30 3.95 -6.30
N LEU A 249 -14.75 3.29 -7.37
CA LEU A 249 -14.50 3.76 -8.75
C LEU A 249 -15.08 5.15 -8.98
N CYS A 250 -16.28 5.44 -8.48
CA CYS A 250 -16.89 6.76 -8.58
C CYS A 250 -16.04 7.83 -7.88
N VAL A 251 -15.51 7.54 -6.69
CA VAL A 251 -14.64 8.49 -5.99
C VAL A 251 -13.33 8.72 -6.75
N LEU A 252 -12.65 7.67 -7.23
CA LEU A 252 -11.42 7.81 -8.01
C LEU A 252 -11.64 8.68 -9.27
N LEU A 253 -12.81 8.54 -9.91
CA LEU A 253 -13.13 9.31 -11.11
C LEU A 253 -13.72 10.70 -10.80
N GLY A 254 -13.92 11.02 -9.52
CA GLY A 254 -14.54 12.26 -9.04
C GLY A 254 -13.76 13.52 -9.36
N GLY A 255 -12.44 13.49 -9.20
CA GLY A 255 -11.58 14.65 -9.48
C GLY A 255 -11.64 15.05 -10.95
N ARG A 256 -11.51 14.07 -11.85
CA ARG A 256 -11.67 14.29 -13.30
C ARG A 256 -13.06 14.80 -13.68
N ALA A 257 -14.12 14.21 -13.11
CA ALA A 257 -15.48 14.65 -13.38
C ALA A 257 -15.72 16.09 -12.92
N ALA A 258 -15.19 16.48 -11.75
CA ALA A 258 -15.28 17.86 -11.25
C ALA A 258 -14.54 18.86 -12.16
N GLU A 259 -13.36 18.49 -12.65
CA GLU A 259 -12.63 19.29 -13.65
C GLU A 259 -13.46 19.50 -14.92
N GLU A 260 -13.99 18.43 -15.50
CA GLU A 260 -14.76 18.51 -16.76
C GLU A 260 -15.99 19.42 -16.60
N ILE A 261 -16.74 19.30 -15.51
CA ILE A 261 -17.95 20.09 -15.26
C ILE A 261 -17.64 21.59 -15.13
N ILE A 262 -16.55 21.95 -14.46
CA ILE A 262 -16.23 23.35 -14.13
C ILE A 262 -15.40 24.02 -15.22
N LEU A 263 -14.41 23.31 -15.75
CA LEU A 263 -13.45 23.85 -16.72
C LEU A 263 -13.92 23.67 -18.16
N ASN A 264 -14.90 22.78 -18.41
CA ASN A 264 -15.24 22.27 -19.75
C ASN A 264 -14.01 21.74 -20.51
N ASP A 265 -13.01 21.26 -19.77
CA ASP A 265 -11.75 20.72 -20.26
C ASP A 265 -11.21 19.70 -19.24
N ILE A 266 -10.26 18.88 -19.65
CA ILE A 266 -9.64 17.84 -18.83
C ILE A 266 -8.15 18.12 -18.64
N THR A 267 -7.61 17.80 -17.47
CA THR A 267 -6.17 17.97 -17.21
C THR A 267 -5.42 16.65 -17.13
N SER A 268 -4.09 16.73 -17.14
CA SER A 268 -3.21 15.58 -16.87
C SER A 268 -3.12 15.20 -15.40
N GLY A 269 -3.74 15.96 -14.48
CA GLY A 269 -3.68 15.73 -13.04
C GLY A 269 -4.30 14.40 -12.60
N ALA A 270 -5.34 13.94 -13.31
CA ALA A 270 -6.08 12.72 -13.00
C ALA A 270 -5.40 11.41 -13.45
N GLN A 271 -4.13 11.43 -13.87
CA GLN A 271 -3.43 10.24 -14.39
C GLN A 271 -3.42 9.09 -13.37
N ASN A 272 -3.06 9.38 -12.12
CA ASN A 272 -2.98 8.35 -11.08
C ASN A 272 -4.37 7.76 -10.79
N ASP A 273 -5.42 8.58 -10.75
CA ASP A 273 -6.76 8.11 -10.44
C ASP A 273 -7.32 7.21 -11.54
N LEU A 274 -7.03 7.53 -12.81
CA LEU A 274 -7.36 6.67 -13.95
C LEU A 274 -6.62 5.33 -13.90
N GLU A 275 -5.33 5.35 -13.54
CA GLU A 275 -4.54 4.13 -13.38
C GLU A 275 -5.11 3.24 -12.27
N GLN A 276 -5.42 3.82 -11.10
CA GLN A 276 -6.03 3.09 -9.98
C GLN A 276 -7.42 2.58 -10.32
N ALA A 277 -8.27 3.40 -10.96
CA ALA A 277 -9.61 3.01 -11.38
C ALA A 277 -9.55 1.86 -12.40
N THR A 278 -8.64 1.92 -13.37
CA THR A 278 -8.44 0.87 -14.37
C THR A 278 -7.97 -0.43 -13.72
N LYS A 279 -7.01 -0.36 -12.79
CA LYS A 279 -6.53 -1.54 -12.04
C LYS A 279 -7.65 -2.17 -11.21
N LEU A 280 -8.46 -1.34 -10.53
CA LEU A 280 -9.58 -1.82 -9.71
C LEU A 280 -10.66 -2.47 -10.58
N ALA A 281 -11.07 -1.82 -11.67
CA ALA A 281 -12.05 -2.35 -12.60
C ALA A 281 -11.57 -3.66 -13.24
N ARG A 282 -10.29 -3.74 -13.64
CA ARG A 282 -9.70 -4.99 -14.15
C ARG A 282 -9.77 -6.09 -13.11
N ARG A 283 -9.41 -5.80 -11.86
CA ARG A 283 -9.50 -6.76 -10.75
C ARG A 283 -10.94 -7.24 -10.49
N MET A 284 -11.92 -6.34 -10.55
CA MET A 284 -13.34 -6.70 -10.44
C MET A 284 -13.75 -7.72 -11.51
N VAL A 285 -13.29 -7.51 -12.75
CA VAL A 285 -13.62 -8.37 -13.89
C VAL A 285 -12.85 -9.69 -13.86
N THR A 286 -11.55 -9.68 -13.57
CA THR A 286 -10.68 -10.85 -13.74
C THR A 286 -10.50 -11.66 -12.47
N GLU A 287 -10.40 -11.04 -11.29
CA GLU A 287 -10.09 -11.76 -10.04
C GLU A 287 -11.34 -12.00 -9.19
N LEU A 288 -12.28 -11.04 -9.18
CA LEU A 288 -13.44 -11.07 -8.29
C LEU A 288 -14.70 -11.64 -8.95
N GLY A 289 -14.68 -11.91 -10.25
CA GLY A 289 -15.83 -12.46 -10.99
C GLY A 289 -17.05 -11.53 -11.00
N MET A 290 -16.86 -10.21 -10.93
CA MET A 290 -17.93 -9.20 -10.85
C MET A 290 -18.38 -8.71 -12.23
N SER A 291 -18.21 -9.53 -13.28
CA SER A 291 -18.77 -9.26 -14.61
C SER A 291 -19.87 -10.28 -14.92
N LYS A 292 -21.04 -9.79 -15.30
CA LYS A 292 -22.16 -10.65 -15.73
C LYS A 292 -21.87 -11.41 -17.03
N LEU A 293 -21.01 -10.87 -17.90
CA LEU A 293 -20.68 -11.47 -19.19
C LEU A 293 -19.67 -12.61 -19.04
N LEU A 294 -18.63 -12.42 -18.22
CA LEU A 294 -17.59 -13.42 -17.98
C LEU A 294 -17.98 -14.40 -16.87
N GLY A 295 -18.93 -14.02 -16.01
CA GLY A 295 -19.42 -14.83 -14.90
C GLY A 295 -18.41 -14.95 -13.76
N ASN A 296 -18.58 -16.00 -12.96
CA ASN A 296 -17.83 -16.22 -11.72
C ASN A 296 -16.50 -16.95 -11.98
N LEU A 297 -15.67 -16.40 -12.87
CA LEU A 297 -14.38 -16.97 -13.26
C LEU A 297 -13.24 -16.11 -12.74
N ALA A 298 -12.17 -16.76 -12.28
CA ALA A 298 -10.88 -16.12 -12.06
C ALA A 298 -10.05 -16.27 -13.35
N LEU A 299 -9.71 -15.14 -13.98
CA LEU A 299 -8.98 -15.02 -15.23
C LEU A 299 -7.65 -14.29 -14.97
N GLY A 300 -6.61 -14.65 -15.73
CA GLY A 300 -5.30 -14.00 -15.67
C GLY A 300 -4.49 -14.42 -14.45
N ARG A 301 -4.65 -15.66 -13.97
CA ARG A 301 -3.86 -16.14 -12.83
C ARG A 301 -2.37 -16.03 -13.14
N LYS A 302 -1.64 -15.38 -12.22
CA LYS A 302 -0.17 -15.42 -12.15
C LYS A 302 0.33 -16.76 -11.59
N GLU A 303 -0.28 -17.88 -11.95
CA GLU A 303 0.21 -19.20 -11.54
C GLU A 303 1.24 -19.69 -12.55
N GLY A 304 2.46 -19.17 -12.43
CA GLY A 304 3.63 -19.67 -13.13
C GLY A 304 4.89 -19.00 -12.58
N PRO A 305 5.99 -19.76 -12.36
CA PRO A 305 7.25 -19.15 -11.95
C PRO A 305 7.62 -18.04 -12.94
N VAL A 306 7.88 -16.84 -12.43
CA VAL A 306 8.27 -15.66 -13.22
C VAL A 306 9.58 -16.00 -13.93
N PHE A 307 9.46 -16.47 -15.17
CA PHE A 307 10.56 -16.91 -16.03
C PHE A 307 10.98 -15.71 -16.89
N LEU A 308 12.17 -15.15 -16.64
CA LEU A 308 12.60 -13.90 -17.26
C LEU A 308 13.34 -14.16 -18.57
N GLY A 309 12.59 -13.99 -19.64
CA GLY A 309 13.05 -13.71 -21.01
C GLY A 309 11.99 -12.97 -21.84
N ARG A 310 10.83 -12.66 -21.24
CA ARG A 310 9.75 -11.85 -21.80
C ARG A 310 9.07 -11.08 -20.67
N GLU A 311 9.57 -9.89 -20.35
CA GLU A 311 8.79 -8.87 -19.63
C GLU A 311 7.63 -8.30 -20.48
N LEU A 312 7.16 -9.03 -21.51
CA LEU A 312 6.24 -8.54 -22.54
C LEU A 312 5.02 -9.43 -22.78
N VAL A 313 4.90 -10.57 -22.11
CA VAL A 313 3.75 -11.45 -22.32
C VAL A 313 3.16 -11.80 -20.97
N GLU A 314 2.13 -11.04 -20.57
CA GLU A 314 1.12 -11.56 -19.64
C GLU A 314 0.74 -12.95 -20.17
N HIS A 315 1.01 -14.00 -19.40
CA HIS A 315 0.45 -15.32 -19.70
C HIS A 315 -1.06 -15.23 -19.48
N ARG A 316 -1.76 -14.85 -20.55
CA ARG A 316 -3.21 -14.90 -20.63
C ARG A 316 -3.57 -16.38 -20.67
N ASP A 317 -4.21 -16.87 -19.61
CA ASP A 317 -4.88 -18.18 -19.53
C ASP A 317 -6.23 -18.18 -20.26
N TYR A 318 -6.48 -17.14 -21.06
CA TYR A 318 -7.70 -16.91 -21.81
C TYR A 318 -7.42 -16.48 -23.26
N SER A 319 -8.38 -16.72 -24.14
CA SER A 319 -8.29 -16.38 -25.57
C SER A 319 -8.25 -14.87 -25.81
N GLU A 320 -7.78 -14.45 -26.99
CA GLU A 320 -7.88 -13.05 -27.42
C GLU A 320 -9.34 -12.53 -27.43
N SER A 321 -10.31 -13.38 -27.77
CA SER A 321 -11.72 -13.01 -27.66
C SER A 321 -12.15 -12.70 -26.23
N THR A 322 -11.63 -13.45 -25.25
CA THR A 322 -11.88 -13.18 -23.82
C THR A 322 -11.15 -11.92 -23.37
N ALA A 323 -9.93 -11.70 -23.84
CA ALA A 323 -9.18 -10.47 -23.58
C ALA A 323 -9.95 -9.23 -24.03
N GLN A 324 -10.49 -9.26 -25.26
CA GLN A 324 -11.34 -8.18 -25.78
C GLN A 324 -12.60 -7.97 -24.93
N LEU A 325 -13.23 -9.05 -24.45
CA LEU A 325 -14.38 -8.95 -23.55
C LEU A 325 -14.00 -8.34 -22.20
N ILE A 326 -12.84 -8.71 -21.63
CA ILE A 326 -12.32 -8.09 -20.41
C ILE A 326 -12.14 -6.59 -20.61
N ASP A 327 -11.48 -6.17 -21.70
CA ASP A 327 -11.25 -4.75 -21.98
C ASP A 327 -12.56 -3.98 -22.16
N GLN A 328 -13.56 -4.58 -22.81
CA GLN A 328 -14.90 -4.01 -22.95
C GLN A 328 -15.61 -3.85 -21.60
N GLU A 329 -15.54 -4.86 -20.73
CA GLU A 329 -16.16 -4.82 -19.40
C GLU A 329 -15.46 -3.83 -18.47
N VAL A 330 -14.13 -3.77 -18.51
CA VAL A 330 -13.35 -2.77 -17.76
C VAL A 330 -13.74 -1.37 -18.20
N LYS A 331 -13.79 -1.12 -19.51
CA LYS A 331 -14.23 0.16 -20.06
C LYS A 331 -15.66 0.49 -19.61
N ARG A 332 -16.59 -0.47 -19.70
CA ARG A 332 -17.98 -0.29 -19.28
C ARG A 332 -18.07 0.12 -17.81
N LEU A 333 -17.38 -0.57 -16.90
CA LEU A 333 -17.38 -0.27 -15.47
C LEU A 333 -16.82 1.14 -15.18
N VAL A 334 -15.72 1.51 -15.82
CA VAL A 334 -15.11 2.84 -15.67
C VAL A 334 -16.02 3.93 -16.22
N ASP A 335 -16.61 3.74 -17.41
CA ASP A 335 -17.51 4.71 -18.04
C ASP A 335 -18.81 4.88 -17.23
N GLU A 336 -19.38 3.79 -16.70
CA GLU A 336 -20.57 3.83 -15.83
C GLU A 336 -20.27 4.56 -14.52
N ALA A 337 -19.15 4.26 -13.88
CA ALA A 337 -18.72 4.94 -12.66
C ALA A 337 -18.43 6.43 -12.91
N TYR A 338 -17.82 6.77 -14.05
CA TYR A 338 -17.59 8.16 -14.48
C TYR A 338 -18.91 8.91 -14.67
N CYS A 339 -19.84 8.33 -15.43
CA CYS A 339 -21.17 8.92 -15.67
C CYS A 339 -21.92 9.12 -14.35
N ARG A 340 -21.85 8.15 -13.43
CA ARG A 340 -22.47 8.25 -12.11
C ARG A 340 -21.84 9.36 -11.27
N ALA A 341 -20.51 9.43 -11.21
CA ALA A 341 -19.78 10.48 -10.50
C ALA A 341 -20.15 11.87 -11.05
N LYS A 342 -20.10 12.03 -12.38
CA LYS A 342 -20.46 13.27 -13.07
C LYS A 342 -21.89 13.71 -12.76
N LYS A 343 -22.86 12.81 -12.87
CA LYS A 343 -24.27 13.11 -12.56
C LYS A 343 -24.46 13.58 -11.12
N ILE A 344 -23.84 12.89 -10.14
CA ILE A 344 -23.94 13.25 -8.73
C ILE A 344 -23.36 14.66 -8.49
N LEU A 345 -22.23 14.99 -9.15
CA LEU A 345 -21.59 16.29 -9.04
C LEU A 345 -22.38 17.40 -9.75
N GLU A 346 -22.98 17.13 -10.91
CA GLU A 346 -23.86 18.06 -11.63
C GLU A 346 -25.11 18.38 -10.82
N ASP A 347 -25.77 17.37 -10.26
CA ASP A 347 -26.95 17.52 -9.39
C ASP A 347 -26.64 18.35 -8.12
N ASN A 348 -25.37 18.39 -7.70
CA ASN A 348 -24.90 19.09 -6.50
C ASN A 348 -23.88 20.20 -6.79
N LEU A 349 -23.93 20.80 -7.98
CA LEU A 349 -22.91 21.75 -8.45
C LEU A 349 -22.66 22.92 -7.50
N ASN A 350 -23.72 23.45 -6.87
CA ASN A 350 -23.62 24.55 -5.90
C ASN A 350 -22.78 24.17 -4.67
N LYS A 351 -22.91 22.93 -4.20
CA LYS A 351 -22.14 22.41 -3.06
C LYS A 351 -20.69 22.17 -3.42
N LEU A 352 -20.43 21.66 -4.64
CA LEU A 352 -19.07 21.48 -5.15
C LEU A 352 -18.33 22.82 -5.25
N ARG A 353 -18.97 23.85 -5.81
CA ARG A 353 -18.40 25.20 -5.90
C ARG A 353 -18.09 25.80 -4.53
N LEU A 354 -19.03 25.70 -3.59
CA LEU A 354 -18.82 26.18 -2.23
C LEU A 354 -17.65 25.48 -1.53
N LEU A 355 -17.51 24.16 -1.73
CA LEU A 355 -16.41 23.39 -1.17
C LEU A 355 -15.06 23.81 -1.77
N ALA A 356 -14.99 23.97 -3.09
CA ALA A 356 -13.78 24.41 -3.77
C ALA A 356 -13.37 25.84 -3.37
N GLU A 357 -14.32 26.77 -3.24
CA GLU A 357 -14.06 28.13 -2.74
C GLU A 357 -13.47 28.11 -1.33
N LYS A 358 -14.04 27.30 -0.43
CA LYS A 358 -13.52 27.16 0.94
C LYS A 358 -12.15 26.49 0.98
N LEU A 359 -11.88 25.54 0.08
CA LEU A 359 -10.54 24.99 -0.11
C LEU A 359 -9.54 26.03 -0.59
N LEU A 360 -9.93 26.95 -1.47
CA LEU A 360 -9.06 28.04 -1.93
C LEU A 360 -8.74 29.05 -0.82
N GLU A 361 -9.68 29.28 0.11
CA GLU A 361 -9.50 30.15 1.28
C GLU A 361 -8.59 29.53 2.35
N LYS A 362 -8.87 28.29 2.77
CA LYS A 362 -8.19 27.63 3.91
C LYS A 362 -7.03 26.72 3.52
N GLU A 363 -6.93 26.34 2.26
CA GLU A 363 -5.99 25.35 1.69
C GLU A 363 -6.15 23.91 2.19
N VAL A 364 -6.74 23.73 3.37
CA VAL A 364 -6.92 22.47 4.07
C VAL A 364 -8.29 22.49 4.75
N LEU A 365 -9.07 21.42 4.59
CA LEU A 365 -10.33 21.21 5.31
C LEU A 365 -10.36 19.82 5.95
N THR A 366 -10.87 19.77 7.17
CA THR A 366 -11.16 18.52 7.89
C THR A 366 -12.54 17.98 7.54
N SER A 367 -12.77 16.69 7.77
CA SER A 367 -14.07 16.05 7.50
C SER A 367 -15.26 16.74 8.19
N GLU A 368 -15.08 17.23 9.42
CA GLU A 368 -16.10 17.96 10.17
C GLU A 368 -16.44 19.30 9.52
N GLU A 369 -15.43 20.03 9.05
CA GLU A 369 -15.63 21.29 8.34
C GLU A 369 -16.34 21.07 7.01
N VAL A 370 -15.95 20.04 6.26
CA VAL A 370 -16.62 19.70 4.99
C VAL A 370 -18.07 19.30 5.23
N LYS A 371 -18.37 18.47 6.25
CA LYS A 371 -19.75 18.10 6.61
C LYS A 371 -20.59 19.33 6.99
N LYS A 372 -20.01 20.27 7.76
CA LYS A 372 -20.65 21.55 8.12
C LYS A 372 -20.94 22.40 6.88
N ILE A 373 -19.99 22.51 5.96
CA ILE A 373 -20.14 23.28 4.70
C ILE A 373 -21.24 22.69 3.82
N LEU A 374 -21.32 21.36 3.75
CA LEU A 374 -22.27 20.66 2.88
C LEU A 374 -23.68 20.53 3.49
N ASN A 375 -23.89 21.00 4.74
CA ASN A 375 -25.11 20.78 5.52
C ASN A 375 -25.57 19.31 5.53
N LEU A 376 -24.61 18.38 5.45
CA LEU A 376 -24.89 16.97 5.64
C LEU A 376 -24.95 16.78 7.15
N GLN A 377 -26.17 16.64 7.69
CA GLN A 377 -26.33 16.15 9.06
C GLN A 377 -25.52 14.87 9.18
N ALA A 378 -24.73 14.76 10.24
CA ALA A 378 -24.06 13.50 10.57
C ALA A 378 -25.15 12.43 10.55
N THR A 379 -25.12 11.53 9.57
CA THR A 379 -25.86 10.28 9.67
C THR A 379 -25.36 9.65 10.96
N SER A 380 -26.24 9.67 11.95
CA SER A 380 -26.04 9.07 13.25
C SER A 380 -25.61 7.63 13.03
N ASN A 381 -24.38 7.33 13.44
CA ASN A 381 -23.93 5.97 13.69
C ASN A 381 -24.69 5.44 14.93
N GLU A 382 -25.98 5.21 14.78
CA GLU A 382 -26.77 4.39 15.69
C GLU A 382 -27.27 3.18 14.90
N ASP A 383 -27.20 2.04 15.56
CA ASP A 383 -27.72 0.73 15.15
C ASP A 383 -26.85 -0.13 14.22
N PHE A 384 -25.70 -0.57 14.74
CA PHE A 384 -25.29 -1.98 14.61
C PHE A 384 -24.57 -2.43 15.90
N SER A 385 -25.32 -2.45 17.00
CA SER A 385 -24.97 -3.25 18.18
C SER A 385 -26.07 -4.29 18.39
N SER A 386 -25.88 -5.45 17.79
CA SER A 386 -26.51 -6.72 18.16
C SER A 386 -25.73 -7.86 17.56
#